data_AF-A0A7W5CI47-F1
#
_entry.id   AF-A0A7W5CI47-F1
#
_cell.length_a   1.000
_cell.length_b   1.000
_cell.length_c   1.000
_cell.angle_alpha   90.00
_cell.angle_beta   90.00
_cell.angle_gamma   90.00
#
_symmetry.space_group_name_H-M   'P 1'
#
loop_
_entity.id
_entity.type
_entity.pdbx_description
1 polymer ?
#
loop_
_entity_poly.entity_id
_entity_poly.type
_entity_poly.pdbx_seq_one_letter_code
_entity_poly.pdbx_strand_id
1 'polypeptide(L)'
;MTADELARVSHRAWPLSIATASRMEFLVAVRHDRPLMAWHVLSAFTTDETYQTNGGARPRIGFALGGPVPLKPDWHEVPAMRRGVAYDSNR
;
A
#
# COMPACT_ATOMS: atom_id res chain seq x y z
N MET A 1 -10.14 -14.07 1.13
CA MET A 1 -9.88 -12.64 1.34
C MET A 1 -10.84 -11.85 0.48
N THR A 2 -11.74 -11.06 1.07
CA THR A 2 -12.72 -10.21 0.37
C THR A 2 -12.11 -8.87 -0.04
N ALA A 3 -12.80 -8.11 -0.88
CA ALA A 3 -12.40 -6.75 -1.26
C ALA A 3 -12.26 -5.82 -0.05
N ASP A 4 -13.14 -5.97 0.95
CA ASP A 4 -13.10 -5.16 2.18
C ASP A 4 -11.94 -5.54 3.10
N GLU A 5 -11.59 -6.83 3.16
CA GLU A 5 -10.40 -7.30 3.88
C GLU A 5 -9.13 -6.76 3.20
N LEU A 6 -9.08 -6.78 1.87
CA LEU A 6 -8.01 -6.21 1.07
C LEU A 6 -7.87 -4.69 1.29
N ALA A 7 -8.97 -3.94 1.27
CA ALA A 7 -8.96 -2.50 1.51
C ALA A 7 -8.46 -2.18 2.93
N ARG A 8 -8.93 -2.90 3.96
CA ARG A 8 -8.48 -2.71 5.35
C ARG A 8 -6.97 -2.87 5.52
N VAL A 9 -6.38 -3.86 4.88
CA VAL A 9 -4.93 -4.06 4.94
C VAL A 9 -4.21 -3.00 4.10
N SER A 10 -4.82 -2.59 2.98
CA SER A 10 -4.26 -1.61 2.06
C SER A 10 -4.12 -0.21 2.66
N HIS A 11 -4.99 0.17 3.59
CA HIS A 11 -4.89 1.42 4.33
C HIS A 11 -3.60 1.58 5.16
N ARG A 12 -2.77 0.53 5.34
CA ARG A 12 -1.58 0.55 6.21
C ARG A 12 -0.31 0.10 5.48
N ALA A 13 0.04 0.75 4.37
CA ALA A 13 1.19 0.36 3.55
C ALA A 13 2.56 0.65 4.21
N TRP A 14 3.55 -0.19 3.90
CA TRP A 14 4.90 -0.21 4.48
C TRP A 14 5.93 0.44 3.54
N PRO A 15 7.15 0.71 4.04
CA PRO A 15 7.55 1.98 4.63
C PRO A 15 7.72 3.09 3.56
N LEU A 16 6.91 4.15 3.65
CA LEU A 16 6.96 5.30 2.76
C LEU A 16 7.13 6.60 3.54
N SER A 17 7.76 7.60 2.91
CA SER A 17 7.66 8.97 3.40
C SER A 17 6.32 9.57 2.98
N ILE A 18 5.79 10.50 3.78
CA ILE A 18 4.56 11.24 3.42
C ILE A 18 4.71 11.94 2.07
N ALA A 19 5.87 12.55 1.79
CA ALA A 19 6.14 13.23 0.52
C ALA A 19 6.08 12.28 -0.69
N THR A 20 6.47 11.01 -0.52
CA THR A 20 6.31 9.99 -1.57
C THR A 20 4.84 9.56 -1.68
N ALA A 21 4.20 9.29 -0.54
CA ALA A 21 2.83 8.79 -0.51
C ALA A 21 1.82 9.79 -1.09
N SER A 22 1.98 11.08 -0.82
CA SER A 22 1.13 12.15 -1.37
C SER A 22 1.24 12.31 -2.90
N ARG A 23 2.23 11.69 -3.54
CA ARG A 23 2.39 11.68 -5.01
C ARG A 23 1.82 10.43 -5.67
N MET A 24 1.31 9.49 -4.89
CA MET A 24 0.75 8.26 -5.42
C MET A 24 -0.67 8.50 -5.93
N GLU A 25 -0.94 8.06 -7.14
CA GLU A 25 -2.28 8.08 -7.73
C GLU A 25 -3.04 6.78 -7.46
N PHE A 26 -2.31 5.66 -7.41
CA PHE A 26 -2.86 4.33 -7.22
C PHE A 26 -2.15 3.61 -6.09
N LEU A 27 -2.94 2.84 -5.34
CA LEU A 27 -2.42 1.86 -4.40
C LEU A 27 -2.80 0.47 -4.89
N VAL A 28 -1.82 -0.42 -5.02
CA VAL A 28 -2.02 -1.79 -5.49
C VAL A 28 -1.74 -2.75 -4.35
N ALA A 29 -2.67 -3.65 -4.08
CA ALA A 29 -2.49 -4.77 -3.16
C ALA A 29 -1.84 -5.95 -3.88
N VAL A 30 -0.80 -6.52 -3.27
CA VAL A 30 0.05 -7.55 -3.88
C VAL A 30 0.18 -8.73 -2.93
N ARG A 31 0.08 -9.95 -3.46
CA ARG A 31 0.31 -11.18 -2.71
C ARG A 31 1.08 -12.19 -3.56
N HIS A 32 2.18 -12.71 -3.04
CA HIS A 32 3.08 -13.63 -3.78
C HIS A 32 3.43 -13.09 -5.18
N ASP A 33 3.88 -11.84 -5.24
CA ASP A 33 4.25 -11.13 -6.48
C ASP A 33 3.12 -10.97 -7.51
N ARG A 34 1.86 -11.16 -7.09
CA ARG A 34 0.70 -10.97 -7.95
C ARG A 34 -0.16 -9.81 -7.46
N PRO A 35 -0.46 -8.81 -8.31
CA PRO A 35 -1.46 -7.81 -7.97
C PRO A 35 -2.83 -8.47 -7.83
N LEU A 36 -3.58 -8.08 -6.80
CA LEU A 36 -4.92 -8.60 -6.52
C LEU A 36 -6.00 -7.56 -6.77
N MET A 37 -5.74 -6.32 -6.37
CA MET A 37 -6.70 -5.22 -6.44
C MET A 37 -5.95 -3.88 -6.40
N ALA A 38 -6.55 -2.83 -6.94
CA ALA A 38 -6.04 -1.49 -6.86
C ALA A 38 -7.14 -0.48 -6.58
N TRP A 39 -6.78 0.67 -6.01
CA TRP A 39 -7.68 1.79 -5.73
C TRP A 39 -7.01 3.10 -6.11
N HIS A 40 -7.83 4.11 -6.40
CA HIS A 40 -7.36 5.49 -6.40
C HIS A 40 -6.93 5.92 -4.99
N VAL A 41 -5.83 6.65 -4.90
CA VAL A 41 -5.42 7.34 -3.68
C VAL A 41 -6.02 8.74 -3.70
N LEU A 42 -6.82 9.06 -2.70
CA LEU A 42 -7.42 10.38 -2.54
C LEU A 42 -6.56 11.27 -1.64
N SER A 43 -5.93 10.69 -0.63
CA SER A 43 -4.97 11.38 0.24
C SER A 43 -4.04 10.39 0.94
N ALA A 44 -2.94 10.91 1.47
CA ALA A 44 -2.03 10.21 2.36
C ALA A 44 -1.86 11.01 3.66
N PHE A 45 -1.72 10.33 4.78
CA PHE A 45 -1.59 10.95 6.10
C PHE A 45 -0.68 10.13 7.02
N THR A 46 -0.04 10.78 7.98
CA THR A 46 0.74 10.10 9.03
C THR A 46 -0.19 9.48 10.05
N THR A 47 0.08 8.23 10.45
CA THR A 47 -0.61 7.59 11.57
C THR A 47 0.26 7.67 12.83
N ASP A 48 -0.36 7.38 13.97
CA ASP A 48 0.33 7.28 15.27
C ASP A 48 1.15 5.97 15.40
N GLU A 49 0.93 5.03 14.48
CA GLU A 49 1.68 3.78 14.44
C GLU A 49 3.07 4.04 13.84
N THR A 50 4.12 3.56 14.51
CA THR A 50 5.50 3.72 14.03
C THR A 50 6.16 2.37 13.79
N TYR A 51 7.14 2.33 12.89
CA TYR A 51 8.00 1.16 12.66
C TYR A 51 9.47 1.54 12.76
N GLN A 52 10.30 0.59 13.18
CA GLN A 52 11.73 0.80 13.30
C GLN A 52 12.41 0.71 11.94
N THR A 53 13.33 1.64 11.69
CA THR A 53 14.22 1.63 10.52
C THR A 53 15.66 1.79 10.98
N ASN A 54 16.62 1.58 10.08
CA ASN A 54 18.03 1.86 10.36
C ASN A 54 18.30 3.33 10.75
N GLY A 55 17.38 4.25 10.44
CA GLY A 55 17.44 5.66 10.80
C GLY A 55 16.49 6.08 11.93
N GLY A 56 15.96 5.12 12.71
CA GLY A 56 15.03 5.37 13.82
C GLY A 56 13.56 5.09 13.50
N ALA A 57 12.70 5.37 14.48
CA ALA A 57 11.26 5.17 14.36
C ALA A 57 10.65 6.12 13.31
N ARG A 58 9.83 5.59 12.40
CA ARG A 58 9.12 6.39 11.39
C ARG A 58 7.62 6.12 11.47
N PRO A 59 6.77 7.15 11.28
CA PRO A 59 5.33 6.95 11.23
C PRO A 59 4.95 6.10 10.01
N ARG A 60 3.96 5.26 10.20
CA ARG A 60 3.30 4.54 9.12
C ARG A 60 2.41 5.51 8.37
N ILE A 61 2.35 5.34 7.05
CA ILE A 61 1.52 6.20 6.21
C ILE A 61 0.20 5.49 5.95
N GLY A 62 -0.88 6.18 6.32
CA GLY A 62 -2.23 5.83 5.96
C GLY A 62 -2.61 6.43 4.61
N PHE A 63 -3.51 5.76 3.90
CA PHE A 63 -4.08 6.24 2.64
C PHE A 63 -5.59 6.33 2.75
N ALA A 64 -6.18 7.43 2.28
CA ALA A 64 -7.61 7.47 2.01
C ALA A 64 -7.84 6.90 0.60
N LEU A 65 -8.50 5.75 0.52
CA LEU A 65 -8.75 5.07 -0.74
C LEU A 65 -10.08 5.52 -1.35
N GLY A 66 -10.07 5.72 -2.65
CA GLY A 66 -11.25 5.91 -3.47
C GLY A 66 -11.80 4.58 -3.99
N GLY A 67 -12.55 4.65 -5.09
CA GLY A 67 -13.09 3.46 -5.74
C GLY A 67 -12.00 2.50 -6.24
N PRO A 68 -12.30 1.20 -6.32
CA PRO A 68 -11.41 0.22 -6.93
C PRO A 68 -11.24 0.52 -8.42
N VAL A 69 -10.06 0.21 -8.96
CA VAL A 69 -9.74 0.38 -10.39
C VAL A 69 -9.26 -0.93 -11.01
N PRO A 70 -9.47 -1.14 -12.32
CA PRO A 70 -8.90 -2.29 -13.03
C PRO A 70 -7.37 -2.34 -12.88
N LEU A 71 -6.83 -3.55 -12.74
CA LEU A 71 -5.39 -3.76 -12.76
C LEU A 71 -4.83 -3.44 -14.14
N LYS A 72 -3.80 -2.60 -14.18
CA LYS A 72 -3.11 -2.27 -15.43
C LYS A 72 -2.10 -3.39 -15.79
N PRO A 73 -1.91 -3.72 -17.08
CA PRO A 73 -1.00 -4.78 -17.50
C PRO A 73 0.43 -4.62 -17.00
N ASP A 74 0.94 -3.38 -16.96
CA ASP A 74 2.28 -3.02 -16.48
C ASP A 74 2.50 -3.36 -14.99
N TRP A 75 1.44 -3.45 -14.17
CA TRP A 75 1.57 -3.84 -12.76
C TRP A 75 1.88 -5.31 -12.55
N HIS A 76 1.76 -6.16 -13.58
CA HIS A 76 2.12 -7.57 -13.51
C HIS A 76 3.60 -7.83 -13.82
N GLU A 77 4.30 -6.86 -14.42
CA GLU A 77 5.66 -7.02 -14.94
C GLU A 77 6.73 -6.44 -14.01
N VAL A 78 6.35 -5.62 -13.03
CA VAL A 78 7.32 -4.97 -12.13
C VAL A 78 7.73 -5.93 -11.00
N PRO A 79 9.00 -6.40 -10.97
CA PRO A 79 9.47 -7.30 -9.93
C PRO A 79 9.51 -6.52 -8.60
N ALA A 80 8.58 -6.88 -7.72
CA ALA A 80 8.19 -6.10 -6.56
C ALA A 80 7.64 -4.72 -6.96
N MET A 81 6.32 -4.57 -6.97
CA MET A 81 5.70 -3.25 -6.72
C MET A 81 6.26 -2.74 -5.40
N ARG A 82 7.35 -1.96 -5.46
CA ARG A 82 8.18 -1.66 -4.29
C ARG A 82 7.44 -0.89 -3.20
N ARG A 83 6.21 -0.42 -3.48
CA ARG A 83 5.47 0.58 -2.70
C ARG A 83 3.95 0.44 -2.93
N GLY A 84 3.37 -0.63 -2.39
CA GLY A 84 1.94 -1.01 -2.43
C GLY A 84 1.76 -2.37 -1.74
N VAL A 85 0.63 -2.61 -1.06
CA VAL A 85 0.55 -3.36 0.21
C VAL A 85 0.80 -4.88 0.14
N ALA A 86 1.54 -5.41 1.13
CA ALA A 86 1.70 -6.84 1.41
C ALA A 86 1.13 -7.24 2.79
N TYR A 87 0.52 -8.43 2.88
CA TYR A 87 0.09 -9.10 4.12
C TYR A 87 0.83 -10.43 4.29
N ASP A 88 1.41 -10.65 5.46
CA ASP A 88 1.74 -12.00 5.95
C ASP A 88 1.21 -12.13 7.39
N SER A 89 0.45 -13.18 7.68
CA SER A 89 -0.01 -13.53 9.03
C SER A 89 0.74 -14.71 9.63
N ASN A 90 1.73 -15.26 8.94
CA ASN A 90 2.41 -16.48 9.36
C ASN A 90 3.88 -16.52 8.91
N ARG A 91 4.59 -15.40 9.04
CA ARG A 91 6.05 -15.40 9.05
C ARG A 91 6.63 -14.26 9.87
#